data_AF-A0A3G9CXT5-F1
#
_entry.id   AF-A0A3G9CXT5-F1
#
_cell.length_a   1.000
_cell.length_b   1.000
_cell.length_c   1.000
_cell.angle_alpha   90.00
_cell.angle_beta   90.00
_cell.angle_gamma   90.00
#
_symmetry.space_group_name_H-M   'P 1'
#
loop_
_entity.id
_entity.type
_entity.pdbx_description
1 polymer ?
#
loop_
_entity_poly.entity_id
_entity_poly.type
_entity_poly.pdbx_seq_one_letter_code
_entity_poly.pdbx_strand_id
1 'polypeptide(L)'
;MKSDLEKLQEKLLKTANKGDLEGTAKILLKMGGIYQKLNRRDLALESYENAEKLYKKCKNPKGEALSILNIGKIHEIKGKLKKAQKMYEEAGEKFKKINDIKNQATSLYHYARILEKQGKTKDALKKYKEYHKLSTIMDDKTKLLASYAKIKRLKEHSSPNPPRYHWLLLTGYIISFFVAEISTTYVNVPTGLGIHAFILFVLFLHSSLAPNKKFRNLLNSMMILPLIRIISLSMPIMKIPQLYWFIIIAIPLLAASYTLTKIQNLGRKDVGLNLNRPITQFLIALTGIPLGYIEFQILHPKALIPTLTLPYLILGFIVMLIGTGFAEEILFRGIIQKNSEELLGAFIGLIYTALLFAIFHIGWKSIRDLILVLSVAIFYGYIYQRTRSIIGVTFSHGLSNFILFIVIPFFF
;
A
#
# COMPACT_ATOMS: atom_id res chain seq x y z
N MET A 1 6.37 8.69 -44.87
CA MET A 1 5.16 9.03 -44.07
C MET A 1 4.33 10.17 -44.67
N LYS A 2 4.87 11.38 -44.92
CA LYS A 2 4.08 12.45 -45.60
C LYS A 2 3.72 12.07 -47.05
N SER A 3 4.70 11.64 -47.84
CA SER A 3 4.47 11.10 -49.20
C SER A 3 3.51 9.90 -49.25
N ASP A 4 3.42 9.11 -48.16
CA ASP A 4 2.48 7.98 -48.09
C ASP A 4 1.03 8.45 -47.88
N LEU A 5 0.82 9.56 -47.15
CA LEU A 5 -0.50 10.14 -46.93
C LEU A 5 -1.04 10.79 -48.21
N GLU A 6 -0.19 11.50 -48.96
CA GLU A 6 -0.55 12.09 -50.26
C GLU A 6 -1.01 11.00 -51.25
N LYS A 7 -0.20 9.93 -51.40
CA LYS A 7 -0.57 8.77 -52.23
C LYS A 7 -1.87 8.09 -51.77
N LEU A 8 -2.16 8.08 -50.47
CA LEU A 8 -3.40 7.53 -49.93
C LEU A 8 -4.59 8.47 -50.16
N GLN A 9 -4.42 9.79 -50.10
CA GLN A 9 -5.46 10.78 -50.41
C GLN A 9 -5.87 10.73 -51.87
N GLU A 10 -4.93 10.65 -52.81
CA GLU A 10 -5.24 10.46 -54.24
C GLU A 10 -6.03 9.18 -54.48
N LYS A 11 -5.60 8.07 -53.86
CA LYS A 11 -6.32 6.80 -53.94
C LYS A 11 -7.72 6.89 -53.33
N LEU A 12 -7.87 7.61 -52.21
CA LEU A 12 -9.14 7.81 -51.53
C LEU A 12 -10.15 8.52 -52.45
N LEU A 13 -9.71 9.60 -53.12
CA LEU A 13 -10.54 10.32 -54.09
C LEU A 13 -10.95 9.43 -55.26
N LYS A 14 -10.01 8.64 -55.79
CA LYS A 14 -10.28 7.72 -56.91
C LYS A 14 -11.27 6.62 -56.53
N THR A 15 -11.16 6.01 -55.34
CA THR A 15 -12.10 4.97 -54.89
C THR A 15 -13.46 5.56 -54.53
N ALA A 16 -13.49 6.76 -53.93
CA ALA A 16 -14.73 7.46 -53.62
C ALA A 16 -15.52 7.83 -54.87
N ASN A 17 -14.87 8.38 -55.90
CA ASN A 17 -15.53 8.74 -57.17
C ASN A 17 -16.07 7.52 -57.93
N LYS A 18 -15.46 6.35 -57.73
CA LYS A 18 -15.93 5.07 -58.31
C LYS A 18 -17.04 4.40 -57.50
N GLY A 19 -17.43 4.94 -56.34
CA GLY A 19 -18.39 4.31 -55.44
C GLY A 19 -17.87 3.06 -54.73
N ASP A 20 -16.56 2.81 -54.72
CA ASP A 20 -15.95 1.66 -54.04
C ASP A 20 -15.88 1.92 -52.53
N LEU A 21 -16.96 1.58 -51.83
CA LEU A 21 -17.11 1.79 -50.38
C LEU A 21 -16.06 1.02 -49.58
N GLU A 22 -15.76 -0.23 -49.96
CA GLU A 22 -14.81 -1.07 -49.22
C GLU A 22 -13.37 -0.60 -49.44
N GLY A 23 -12.98 -0.29 -50.69
CA GLY A 23 -11.68 0.28 -51.00
C GLY A 23 -11.44 1.60 -50.29
N THR A 24 -12.44 2.47 -50.27
CA THR A 24 -12.43 3.76 -49.55
C THR A 24 -12.25 3.55 -48.04
N ALA A 25 -13.02 2.63 -47.43
CA ALA A 25 -12.89 2.28 -46.01
C ALA A 25 -11.50 1.73 -45.65
N LYS A 26 -10.92 0.89 -46.52
CA LYS A 26 -9.58 0.32 -46.34
C LYS A 26 -8.48 1.37 -46.39
N ILE A 27 -8.63 2.37 -47.24
CA ILE A 27 -7.69 3.50 -47.31
C ILE A 27 -7.79 4.35 -46.03
N LEU A 28 -9.01 4.69 -45.59
CA LEU A 28 -9.24 5.43 -44.34
C LEU A 28 -8.67 4.70 -43.11
N LEU A 29 -8.85 3.38 -43.02
CA LEU A 29 -8.27 2.57 -41.95
C LEU A 29 -6.72 2.67 -41.93
N LYS A 30 -6.08 2.68 -43.11
CA LYS A 30 -4.63 2.86 -43.23
C LYS A 30 -4.18 4.28 -42.85
N MET A 31 -4.90 5.30 -43.33
CA MET A 31 -4.63 6.70 -42.99
C MET A 31 -4.73 6.91 -41.47
N GLY A 32 -5.76 6.36 -40.82
CA GLY A 32 -5.90 6.40 -39.37
C GLY A 32 -4.68 5.82 -38.64
N GLY A 33 -4.12 4.72 -39.15
CA GLY A 33 -2.89 4.11 -38.63
C GLY A 33 -1.67 5.02 -38.77
N ILE A 34 -1.54 5.75 -39.88
CA ILE A 34 -0.44 6.72 -40.08
C ILE A 34 -0.63 7.94 -39.17
N TYR A 35 -1.85 8.50 -39.09
CA TYR A 35 -2.15 9.61 -38.19
C TYR A 35 -1.88 9.27 -36.73
N GLN A 36 -2.20 8.04 -36.32
CA GLN A 36 -1.89 7.55 -34.98
C GLN A 36 -0.37 7.54 -34.72
N LYS A 37 0.45 7.07 -35.68
CA LYS A 37 1.93 7.10 -35.58
C LYS A 37 2.48 8.52 -35.53
N LEU A 38 1.84 9.46 -36.21
CA LEU A 38 2.16 10.90 -36.19
C LEU A 38 1.61 11.64 -34.95
N ASN A 39 1.03 10.91 -34.00
CA ASN A 39 0.36 11.47 -32.82
C ASN A 39 -0.76 12.48 -33.15
N ARG A 40 -1.33 12.42 -34.37
CA ARG A 40 -2.48 13.21 -34.81
C ARG A 40 -3.78 12.50 -34.43
N ARG A 41 -4.10 12.54 -33.14
CA ARG A 41 -5.15 11.69 -32.52
C ARG A 41 -6.57 12.00 -33.00
N ASP A 42 -6.87 13.25 -33.35
CA ASP A 42 -8.19 13.64 -33.85
C ASP A 42 -8.41 13.16 -35.29
N LEU A 43 -7.44 13.40 -36.18
CA LEU A 43 -7.47 12.90 -37.56
C LEU A 43 -7.49 11.35 -37.62
N ALA A 44 -6.78 10.68 -36.71
CA ALA A 44 -6.82 9.22 -36.61
C ALA A 44 -8.23 8.73 -36.22
N LEU A 45 -8.85 9.37 -35.24
CA LEU A 45 -10.20 9.03 -34.78
C LEU A 45 -11.22 9.21 -35.91
N GLU A 46 -11.20 10.36 -36.57
CA GLU A 46 -12.07 10.67 -37.71
C GLU A 46 -11.91 9.65 -38.85
N SER A 47 -10.66 9.32 -39.20
CA SER A 47 -10.38 8.32 -40.25
C SER A 47 -10.94 6.95 -39.89
N TYR A 48 -10.81 6.52 -38.62
CA TYR A 48 -11.35 5.23 -38.18
C TYR A 48 -12.88 5.23 -38.08
N GLU A 49 -13.51 6.31 -37.63
CA GLU A 49 -14.97 6.46 -37.58
C GLU A 49 -15.58 6.46 -38.98
N ASN A 50 -14.96 7.15 -39.95
CA ASN A 50 -15.41 7.12 -41.34
C ASN A 50 -15.22 5.73 -41.97
N ALA A 51 -14.12 5.04 -41.67
CA ALA A 51 -13.91 3.65 -42.10
C ALA A 51 -14.97 2.70 -41.50
N GLU A 52 -15.30 2.83 -40.22
CA GLU A 52 -16.35 2.04 -39.55
C GLU A 52 -17.69 2.19 -40.26
N LYS A 53 -18.15 3.43 -40.50
CA LYS A 53 -19.41 3.72 -41.20
C LYS A 53 -19.46 3.10 -42.59
N LEU A 54 -18.37 3.18 -43.35
CA LEU A 54 -18.31 2.61 -44.71
C LEU A 54 -18.30 1.08 -44.69
N TYR A 55 -17.50 0.46 -43.80
CA TYR A 55 -17.50 -1.00 -43.65
C TYR A 55 -18.87 -1.53 -43.20
N LYS A 56 -19.58 -0.79 -42.35
CA LYS A 56 -20.95 -1.11 -41.98
C LYS A 56 -21.91 -1.03 -43.18
N LYS A 57 -21.82 0.02 -44.00
CA LYS A 57 -22.63 0.18 -45.22
C LYS A 57 -22.38 -0.94 -46.24
N CYS A 58 -21.12 -1.33 -46.47
CA CYS A 58 -20.79 -2.43 -47.38
C CYS A 58 -20.89 -3.82 -46.74
N LYS A 59 -21.42 -3.93 -45.51
CA LYS A 59 -21.61 -5.20 -44.78
C LYS A 59 -20.32 -6.02 -44.63
N ASN A 60 -19.18 -5.36 -44.42
CA ASN A 60 -17.90 -6.00 -44.10
C ASN A 60 -17.67 -6.03 -42.58
N PRO A 61 -18.03 -7.11 -41.87
CA PRO A 61 -17.97 -7.17 -40.41
C PRO A 61 -16.54 -7.15 -39.86
N LYS A 62 -15.57 -7.67 -40.62
CA LYS A 62 -14.16 -7.69 -40.21
C LYS A 62 -13.57 -6.28 -40.24
N GLY A 63 -13.83 -5.53 -41.30
CA GLY A 63 -13.42 -4.13 -41.42
C GLY A 63 -14.05 -3.24 -40.35
N GLU A 64 -15.35 -3.41 -40.11
CA GLU A 64 -16.09 -2.69 -39.07
C GLU A 64 -15.47 -2.94 -37.68
N ALA A 65 -15.24 -4.21 -37.31
CA ALA A 65 -14.64 -4.57 -36.03
C ALA A 65 -13.19 -4.05 -35.86
N LEU A 66 -12.40 -4.06 -36.94
CA LEU A 66 -11.03 -3.50 -36.94
C LEU A 66 -11.03 -1.99 -36.71
N SER A 67 -11.97 -1.27 -37.34
CA SER A 67 -12.13 0.17 -37.10
C SER A 67 -12.50 0.44 -35.64
N ILE A 68 -13.49 -0.27 -35.09
CA ILE A 68 -13.92 -0.13 -33.68
C ILE A 68 -12.76 -0.41 -32.70
N LEU A 69 -11.98 -1.48 -32.93
CA LEU A 69 -10.80 -1.79 -32.12
C LEU A 69 -9.81 -0.62 -32.09
N ASN A 70 -9.56 0.01 -33.24
CA ASN A 70 -8.63 1.13 -33.33
C ASN A 70 -9.19 2.44 -32.77
N ILE A 71 -10.50 2.69 -32.89
CA ILE A 71 -11.20 3.78 -32.18
C ILE A 71 -10.99 3.63 -30.65
N GLY A 72 -11.13 2.40 -30.14
CA GLY A 72 -10.85 2.07 -28.73
C GLY A 72 -9.44 2.46 -28.29
N LYS A 73 -8.41 2.17 -29.12
CA LYS A 73 -7.01 2.56 -28.86
C LYS A 73 -6.84 4.07 -28.79
N ILE A 74 -7.46 4.83 -29.68
CA ILE A 74 -7.39 6.30 -29.65
C ILE A 74 -8.06 6.85 -28.40
N HIS A 75 -9.23 6.33 -28.00
CA HIS A 75 -9.86 6.74 -26.75
C HIS A 75 -9.04 6.40 -25.51
N GLU A 76 -8.34 5.25 -25.50
CA GLU A 76 -7.42 4.91 -24.42
C GLU A 76 -6.26 5.90 -24.33
N ILE A 77 -5.65 6.27 -25.46
CA ILE A 77 -4.56 7.26 -25.52
C ILE A 77 -5.04 8.65 -25.05
N LYS A 78 -6.31 9.00 -25.31
CA LYS A 78 -6.94 10.24 -24.82
C LYS A 78 -7.41 10.16 -23.35
N GLY A 79 -7.15 9.07 -22.64
CA GLY A 79 -7.57 8.88 -21.25
C GLY A 79 -9.07 8.61 -21.05
N LYS A 80 -9.85 8.46 -22.12
CA LYS A 80 -11.31 8.20 -22.08
C LYS A 80 -11.59 6.71 -21.84
N LEU A 81 -11.18 6.19 -20.67
CA LEU A 81 -11.15 4.76 -20.36
C LEU A 81 -12.51 4.05 -20.52
N LYS A 82 -13.61 4.68 -20.09
CA LYS A 82 -14.97 4.11 -20.24
C LYS A 82 -15.37 3.93 -21.71
N LYS A 83 -15.02 4.90 -22.57
CA LYS A 83 -15.30 4.81 -24.01
C LYS A 83 -14.44 3.73 -24.66
N ALA A 84 -13.13 3.69 -24.33
CA ALA A 84 -12.22 2.66 -24.83
C ALA A 84 -12.70 1.25 -24.45
N GLN A 85 -13.14 1.06 -23.21
CA GLN A 85 -13.71 -0.20 -22.73
C GLN A 85 -14.88 -0.68 -23.60
N LYS A 86 -15.87 0.20 -23.85
CA LYS A 86 -17.04 -0.12 -24.67
C LYS A 86 -16.63 -0.53 -26.10
N MET A 87 -15.69 0.20 -26.71
CA MET A 87 -15.19 -0.12 -28.05
C MET A 87 -14.47 -1.47 -28.10
N TYR A 88 -13.62 -1.78 -27.12
CA TYR A 88 -12.94 -3.07 -27.08
C TYR A 88 -13.89 -4.25 -26.87
N GLU A 89 -14.92 -4.08 -26.03
CA GLU A 89 -15.97 -5.08 -25.83
C GLU A 89 -16.76 -5.32 -27.13
N GLU A 90 -17.22 -4.26 -27.77
CA GLU A 90 -17.96 -4.33 -29.03
C GLU A 90 -17.14 -4.98 -30.16
N ALA A 91 -15.88 -4.57 -30.33
CA ALA A 91 -14.98 -5.18 -31.30
C ALA A 91 -14.75 -6.67 -31.01
N GLY A 92 -14.57 -7.04 -29.73
CA GLY A 92 -14.39 -8.43 -29.30
C GLY A 92 -15.57 -9.32 -29.67
N GLU A 93 -16.81 -8.87 -29.42
CA GLU A 93 -18.02 -9.62 -29.78
C GLU A 93 -18.20 -9.73 -31.30
N LYS A 94 -17.88 -8.69 -32.07
CA LYS A 94 -17.90 -8.77 -33.54
C LYS A 94 -16.87 -9.76 -34.09
N PHE A 95 -15.63 -9.74 -33.59
CA PHE A 95 -14.60 -10.70 -33.99
C PHE A 95 -14.96 -12.14 -33.63
N LYS A 96 -15.61 -12.34 -32.47
CA LYS A 96 -16.13 -13.64 -32.05
C LYS A 96 -17.17 -14.19 -33.03
N LYS A 97 -18.11 -13.36 -33.50
CA LYS A 97 -19.15 -13.78 -34.47
C LYS A 97 -18.59 -14.24 -35.81
N ILE A 98 -17.43 -13.71 -36.21
CA ILE A 98 -16.77 -14.06 -37.48
C ILE A 98 -15.58 -15.02 -37.29
N ASN A 99 -15.40 -15.60 -36.10
CA ASN A 99 -14.30 -16.49 -35.76
C ASN A 99 -12.89 -15.92 -36.01
N ASP A 100 -12.70 -14.59 -35.91
CA ASP A 100 -11.38 -13.95 -35.98
C ASP A 100 -10.71 -13.99 -34.59
N ILE A 101 -10.15 -15.15 -34.25
CA ILE A 101 -9.56 -15.44 -32.95
C ILE A 101 -8.43 -14.45 -32.61
N LYS A 102 -7.60 -14.10 -33.60
CA LYS A 102 -6.44 -13.22 -33.41
C LYS A 102 -6.86 -11.82 -32.97
N ASN A 103 -7.85 -11.24 -33.65
CA ASN A 103 -8.32 -9.91 -33.31
C ASN A 103 -9.24 -9.91 -32.08
N GLN A 104 -10.01 -10.98 -31.86
CA GLN A 104 -10.77 -11.18 -30.62
C GLN A 104 -9.84 -11.19 -29.39
N ALA A 105 -8.74 -11.95 -29.45
CA ALA A 105 -7.75 -12.00 -28.38
C ALA A 105 -7.11 -10.62 -28.11
N THR A 106 -6.86 -9.85 -29.17
CA THR A 106 -6.31 -8.49 -29.06
C THR A 106 -7.30 -7.56 -28.36
N SER A 107 -8.59 -7.59 -28.73
CA SER A 107 -9.65 -6.82 -28.06
C SER A 107 -9.77 -7.19 -26.58
N LEU A 108 -9.79 -8.49 -26.25
CA LEU A 108 -9.87 -8.97 -24.87
C LEU A 108 -8.67 -8.54 -24.02
N TYR A 109 -7.45 -8.59 -24.57
CA TYR A 109 -6.26 -8.12 -23.87
C TYR A 109 -6.35 -6.63 -23.51
N HIS A 110 -6.75 -5.80 -24.48
CA HIS A 110 -6.91 -4.36 -24.24
C HIS A 110 -8.05 -4.08 -23.25
N TYR A 111 -9.16 -4.80 -23.34
CA TYR A 111 -10.25 -4.71 -22.35
C TYR A 111 -9.76 -5.07 -20.94
N ALA A 112 -9.10 -6.21 -20.77
CA ALA A 112 -8.56 -6.64 -19.48
C ALA A 112 -7.59 -5.60 -18.89
N ARG A 113 -6.75 -4.98 -19.73
CA ARG A 113 -5.85 -3.89 -19.31
C ARG A 113 -6.59 -2.64 -18.85
N ILE A 114 -7.70 -2.28 -19.49
CA ILE A 114 -8.54 -1.15 -19.04
C ILE A 114 -9.16 -1.45 -17.67
N LEU A 115 -9.65 -2.67 -17.45
CA LEU A 115 -10.19 -3.08 -16.15
C LEU A 115 -9.12 -3.06 -15.05
N GLU A 116 -7.89 -3.49 -15.36
CA GLU A 116 -6.72 -3.38 -14.47
C GLU A 116 -6.46 -1.92 -14.09
N LYS A 117 -6.44 -1.00 -15.08
CA LYS A 117 -6.28 0.45 -14.84
C LYS A 117 -7.40 1.07 -14.01
N GLN A 118 -8.61 0.49 -14.06
CA GLN A 118 -9.76 0.92 -13.25
C GLN A 118 -9.78 0.29 -11.84
N GLY A 119 -8.83 -0.60 -11.50
CA GLY A 119 -8.82 -1.32 -10.22
C GLY A 119 -9.83 -2.47 -10.11
N LYS A 120 -10.54 -2.81 -11.20
CA LYS A 120 -11.52 -3.90 -11.25
C LYS A 120 -10.83 -5.25 -11.42
N THR A 121 -10.07 -5.64 -10.41
CA THR A 121 -9.16 -6.80 -10.42
C THR A 121 -9.86 -8.12 -10.77
N LYS A 122 -11.05 -8.37 -10.22
CA LYS A 122 -11.83 -9.59 -10.48
C LYS A 122 -12.28 -9.69 -11.94
N ASP A 123 -12.78 -8.59 -12.49
CA ASP A 123 -13.24 -8.53 -13.89
C ASP A 123 -12.06 -8.62 -14.86
N ALA A 124 -10.95 -7.93 -14.55
CA ALA A 124 -9.72 -8.02 -15.30
C ALA A 124 -9.20 -9.46 -15.35
N LEU A 125 -9.21 -10.16 -14.21
CA LEU A 125 -8.81 -11.57 -14.13
C LEU A 125 -9.68 -12.46 -15.00
N LYS A 126 -11.00 -12.24 -15.03
CA LYS A 126 -11.92 -12.98 -15.92
C LYS A 126 -11.55 -12.78 -17.38
N LYS A 127 -11.33 -11.52 -17.80
CA LYS A 127 -10.97 -11.19 -19.19
C LYS A 127 -9.57 -11.69 -19.60
N TYR A 128 -8.60 -11.66 -18.68
CA TYR A 128 -7.30 -12.28 -18.95
C TYR A 128 -7.36 -13.81 -19.08
N LYS A 129 -8.26 -14.50 -18.35
CA LYS A 129 -8.51 -15.94 -18.56
C LYS A 129 -9.12 -16.24 -19.92
N GLU A 130 -10.09 -15.42 -20.35
CA GLU A 130 -10.67 -15.53 -21.70
C GLU A 130 -9.58 -15.33 -22.78
N TYR A 131 -8.74 -14.29 -22.63
CA TYR A 131 -7.59 -14.04 -23.51
C TYR A 131 -6.56 -15.19 -23.50
N HIS A 132 -6.28 -15.79 -22.35
CA HIS A 132 -5.38 -16.93 -22.22
C HIS A 132 -5.91 -18.13 -23.02
N LYS A 133 -7.20 -18.45 -22.88
CA LYS A 133 -7.84 -19.55 -23.64
C LYS A 133 -7.70 -19.36 -25.14
N LEU A 134 -7.92 -18.14 -25.66
CA LEU A 134 -7.72 -17.86 -27.09
C LEU A 134 -6.25 -17.95 -27.50
N SER A 135 -5.33 -17.52 -26.63
CA SER A 135 -3.89 -17.62 -26.89
C SER A 135 -3.42 -19.08 -26.98
N THR A 136 -4.01 -19.98 -26.20
CA THR A 136 -3.79 -21.44 -26.31
C THR A 136 -4.27 -21.98 -27.65
N ILE A 137 -5.46 -21.59 -28.11
CA ILE A 137 -6.01 -22.03 -29.40
C ILE A 137 -5.13 -21.56 -30.57
N MET A 138 -4.51 -20.39 -30.44
CA MET A 138 -3.62 -19.83 -31.47
C MET A 138 -2.21 -20.44 -31.49
N ASP A 139 -1.85 -21.28 -30.50
CA ASP A 139 -0.49 -21.76 -30.25
C ASP A 139 0.59 -20.64 -30.19
N ASP A 140 0.19 -19.45 -29.73
CA ASP A 140 1.10 -18.30 -29.61
C ASP A 140 1.77 -18.30 -28.23
N LYS A 141 2.94 -18.96 -28.14
CA LYS A 141 3.72 -19.11 -26.90
C LYS A 141 3.97 -17.77 -26.19
N THR A 142 4.24 -16.70 -26.94
CA THR A 142 4.51 -15.37 -26.38
C THR A 142 3.29 -14.80 -25.68
N LYS A 143 2.11 -14.87 -26.33
CA LYS A 143 0.85 -14.42 -25.72
C LYS A 143 0.39 -15.32 -24.57
N LEU A 144 0.67 -16.62 -24.66
CA LEU A 144 0.39 -17.57 -23.59
C LEU A 144 1.17 -17.21 -22.32
N LEU A 145 2.47 -16.94 -22.45
CA LEU A 145 3.30 -16.52 -21.33
C LEU A 145 2.86 -15.17 -20.75
N ALA A 146 2.57 -14.19 -21.61
CA ALA A 146 2.10 -12.87 -21.19
C ALA A 146 0.77 -12.92 -20.43
N SER A 147 -0.19 -13.71 -20.93
CA SER A 147 -1.48 -13.91 -20.26
C SER A 147 -1.33 -14.66 -18.93
N TYR A 148 -0.52 -15.71 -18.88
CA TYR A 148 -0.23 -16.45 -17.65
C TYR A 148 0.38 -15.55 -16.57
N ALA A 149 1.40 -14.76 -16.93
CA ALA A 149 2.03 -13.82 -16.01
C ALA A 149 1.03 -12.80 -15.43
N LYS A 150 0.14 -12.27 -16.29
CA LYS A 150 -0.94 -11.35 -15.85
C LYS A 150 -1.93 -12.03 -14.91
N ILE A 151 -2.38 -13.24 -15.23
CA ILE A 151 -3.30 -14.02 -14.39
C ILE A 151 -2.66 -14.32 -13.02
N LYS A 152 -1.41 -14.79 -13.01
CA LYS A 152 -0.68 -15.12 -11.78
C LYS A 152 -0.55 -13.89 -10.88
N ARG A 153 -0.09 -12.77 -11.44
CA ARG A 153 0.03 -11.50 -10.70
C ARG A 153 -1.29 -11.05 -10.08
N LEU A 154 -2.39 -11.10 -10.84
CA LEU A 154 -3.72 -10.69 -10.35
C LEU A 154 -4.25 -11.65 -9.28
N LYS A 155 -3.99 -12.96 -9.41
CA LYS A 155 -4.36 -13.96 -8.38
C LYS A 155 -3.57 -13.77 -7.09
N GLU A 156 -2.27 -13.49 -7.17
CA GLU A 156 -1.43 -13.21 -5.98
C GLU A 156 -1.91 -11.93 -5.27
N HIS A 157 -2.30 -10.90 -6.02
CA HIS A 157 -2.91 -9.69 -5.45
C HIS A 157 -4.31 -9.92 -4.86
N SER A 158 -4.99 -11.00 -5.27
CA SER A 158 -6.36 -11.34 -4.83
C SER A 158 -6.40 -12.46 -3.79
N SER A 159 -5.26 -13.08 -3.46
CA SER A 159 -5.22 -14.22 -2.53
C SER A 159 -5.32 -13.72 -1.08
N PRO A 160 -6.14 -14.38 -0.24
CA PRO A 160 -6.34 -13.96 1.15
C PRO A 160 -5.10 -14.18 2.03
N ASN A 161 -4.25 -15.16 1.69
CA ASN A 161 -3.06 -15.49 2.46
C ASN A 161 -1.78 -15.04 1.72
N PRO A 162 -0.81 -14.45 2.44
CA PRO A 162 0.45 -14.05 1.84
C PRO A 162 1.27 -15.30 1.46
N PRO A 163 1.99 -15.28 0.32
CA PRO A 163 2.88 -16.37 -0.09
C PRO A 163 3.87 -16.78 1.02
N ARG A 164 4.23 -18.07 1.09
CA ARG A 164 5.15 -18.62 2.12
C ARG A 164 6.45 -17.82 2.32
N TYR A 165 7.01 -17.23 1.26
CA TYR A 165 8.23 -16.43 1.38
C TYR A 165 8.04 -15.14 2.20
N HIS A 166 6.83 -14.56 2.26
CA HIS A 166 6.57 -13.40 3.10
C HIS A 166 6.74 -13.73 4.58
N TRP A 167 6.34 -14.94 5.00
CA TRP A 167 6.50 -15.41 6.38
C TRP A 167 7.98 -15.52 6.76
N LEU A 168 8.79 -16.12 5.90
CA LEU A 168 10.23 -16.24 6.12
C LEU A 168 10.88 -14.86 6.23
N LEU A 169 10.53 -13.92 5.34
CA LEU A 169 11.09 -12.57 5.34
C LEU A 169 10.67 -11.77 6.58
N LEU A 170 9.39 -11.78 6.95
CA LEU A 170 8.90 -11.06 8.12
C LEU A 170 9.48 -11.61 9.44
N THR A 171 9.61 -12.94 9.53
CA THR A 171 10.30 -13.57 10.66
C THR A 171 11.78 -13.16 10.69
N GLY A 172 12.45 -13.11 9.54
CA GLY A 172 13.82 -12.61 9.41
C GLY A 172 13.99 -11.16 9.86
N TYR A 173 13.00 -10.29 9.60
CA TYR A 173 13.01 -8.92 10.13
C TYR A 173 12.82 -8.85 11.64
N ILE A 174 11.91 -9.64 12.21
CA ILE A 174 11.75 -9.74 13.68
C ILE A 174 13.08 -10.14 14.32
N ILE A 175 13.73 -11.19 13.81
CA ILE A 175 15.02 -11.66 14.33
C ILE A 175 16.08 -10.58 14.18
N SER A 176 16.15 -9.91 13.03
CA SER A 176 17.10 -8.81 12.79
C SER A 176 16.90 -7.66 13.78
N PHE A 177 15.65 -7.24 14.05
CA PHE A 177 15.36 -6.22 15.05
C PHE A 177 15.75 -6.66 16.46
N PHE A 178 15.43 -7.91 16.83
CA PHE A 178 15.84 -8.47 18.12
C PHE A 178 17.36 -8.45 18.29
N VAL A 179 18.11 -8.87 17.27
CA VAL A 179 19.58 -8.84 17.27
C VAL A 179 20.11 -7.40 17.39
N ALA A 180 19.47 -6.44 16.71
CA ALA A 180 19.86 -5.03 16.78
C ALA A 180 19.66 -4.45 18.20
N GLU A 181 18.52 -4.73 18.83
CA GLU A 181 18.20 -4.27 20.18
C GLU A 181 19.10 -4.92 21.24
N ILE A 182 19.36 -6.23 21.13
CA ILE A 182 20.31 -6.94 22.00
C ILE A 182 21.72 -6.37 21.84
N SER A 183 22.16 -6.12 20.61
CA SER A 183 23.50 -5.55 20.34
C SER A 183 23.63 -4.14 20.93
N THR A 184 22.60 -3.30 20.75
CA THR A 184 22.55 -1.95 21.32
C THR A 184 22.64 -1.98 22.85
N THR A 185 21.93 -2.92 23.49
CA THR A 185 21.74 -2.97 24.95
C THR A 185 22.89 -3.65 25.70
N TYR A 186 23.43 -4.73 25.13
CA TYR A 186 24.37 -5.64 25.83
C TYR A 186 25.77 -5.70 25.19
N VAL A 187 25.95 -5.23 23.95
CA VAL A 187 27.27 -5.24 23.28
C VAL A 187 27.86 -3.83 23.27
N ASN A 188 27.35 -2.94 22.42
CA ASN A 188 27.64 -1.51 22.43
C ASN A 188 26.71 -0.76 21.46
N VAL A 189 26.47 0.53 21.74
CA VAL A 189 25.58 1.39 20.95
C VAL A 189 26.01 1.50 19.48
N PRO A 190 27.30 1.72 19.13
CA PRO A 190 27.70 1.83 17.72
C PRO A 190 27.40 0.58 16.87
N THR A 191 27.60 -0.62 17.42
CA THR A 191 27.31 -1.89 16.71
C THR A 191 25.80 -2.01 16.46
N GLY A 192 25.00 -1.75 17.49
CA GLY A 192 23.54 -1.72 17.35
C GLY A 192 23.04 -0.71 16.31
N LEU A 193 23.59 0.51 16.34
CA LEU A 193 23.30 1.55 15.35
C LEU A 193 23.63 1.09 13.92
N GLY A 194 24.79 0.45 13.72
CA GLY A 194 25.19 -0.12 12.43
C GLY A 194 24.21 -1.17 11.92
N ILE A 195 23.71 -2.05 12.80
CA ILE A 195 22.71 -3.05 12.45
C ILE A 195 21.36 -2.37 12.10
N HIS A 196 20.90 -1.40 12.89
CA HIS A 196 19.67 -0.66 12.57
C HIS A 196 19.77 0.08 11.22
N ALA A 197 20.91 0.70 10.92
CA ALA A 197 21.16 1.35 9.63
C ALA A 197 21.10 0.35 8.48
N PHE A 198 21.69 -0.83 8.65
CA PHE A 198 21.61 -1.91 7.66
C PHE A 198 20.16 -2.40 7.47
N ILE A 199 19.42 -2.63 8.56
CA ILE A 199 18.00 -3.04 8.48
C ILE A 199 17.17 -1.97 7.75
N LEU A 200 17.39 -0.68 8.05
CA LEU A 200 16.70 0.42 7.38
C LEU A 200 16.97 0.41 5.86
N PHE A 201 18.24 0.25 5.47
CA PHE A 201 18.63 0.16 4.06
C PHE A 201 17.97 -1.04 3.35
N VAL A 202 17.99 -2.22 3.98
CA VAL A 202 17.37 -3.43 3.43
C VAL A 202 15.86 -3.29 3.34
N LEU A 203 15.19 -2.72 4.34
CA LEU A 203 13.75 -2.44 4.31
C LEU A 203 13.39 -1.48 3.18
N PHE A 204 14.18 -0.42 2.98
CA PHE A 204 13.97 0.55 1.89
C PHE A 204 14.08 -0.08 0.51
N LEU A 205 15.16 -0.85 0.25
CA LEU A 205 15.33 -1.55 -1.02
C LEU A 205 14.20 -2.56 -1.26
N HIS A 206 13.88 -3.35 -0.24
CA HIS A 206 12.87 -4.38 -0.35
C HIS A 206 11.48 -3.79 -0.57
N SER A 207 11.10 -2.72 0.14
CA SER A 207 9.81 -2.07 -0.06
C SER A 207 9.69 -1.42 -1.45
N SER A 208 10.77 -0.84 -1.98
CA SER A 208 10.80 -0.27 -3.32
C SER A 208 10.51 -1.31 -4.40
N LEU A 209 11.10 -2.51 -4.26
CA LEU A 209 10.99 -3.61 -5.22
C LEU A 209 9.76 -4.51 -5.01
N ALA A 210 9.12 -4.49 -3.82
CA ALA A 210 8.05 -5.41 -3.46
C ALA A 210 6.79 -5.24 -4.34
N PRO A 211 6.41 -6.21 -5.18
CA PRO A 211 5.28 -6.03 -6.12
C PRO A 211 3.92 -5.98 -5.44
N ASN A 212 3.77 -6.58 -4.25
CA ASN A 212 2.52 -6.60 -3.48
C ASN A 212 2.35 -5.32 -2.65
N LYS A 213 1.25 -4.59 -2.87
CA LYS A 213 0.96 -3.33 -2.16
C LYS A 213 0.85 -3.48 -0.65
N LYS A 214 0.14 -4.51 -0.15
CA LYS A 214 -0.05 -4.73 1.29
C LYS A 214 1.27 -5.02 1.99
N PHE A 215 2.09 -5.87 1.36
CA PHE A 215 3.41 -6.17 1.89
C PHE A 215 4.32 -4.95 1.88
N ARG A 216 4.34 -4.21 0.76
CA ARG A 216 5.06 -2.94 0.65
C ARG A 216 4.68 -1.94 1.73
N ASN A 217 3.38 -1.79 2.01
CA ASN A 217 2.88 -0.91 3.06
C ASN A 217 3.40 -1.33 4.45
N LEU A 218 3.39 -2.63 4.75
CA LEU A 218 3.94 -3.14 6.01
C LEU A 218 5.45 -2.85 6.12
N LEU A 219 6.24 -3.17 5.09
CA LEU A 219 7.68 -2.89 5.07
C LEU A 219 7.98 -1.39 5.25
N ASN A 220 7.27 -0.51 4.54
CA ASN A 220 7.39 0.94 4.70
C ASN A 220 7.06 1.40 6.12
N SER A 221 6.10 0.76 6.78
CA SER A 221 5.73 1.09 8.15
C SER A 221 6.81 0.67 9.15
N MET A 222 7.44 -0.48 8.92
CA MET A 222 8.53 -0.99 9.74
C MET A 222 9.83 -0.18 9.59
N MET A 223 10.02 0.57 8.50
CA MET A 223 11.19 1.46 8.33
C MET A 223 11.31 2.53 9.41
N ILE A 224 10.19 2.94 10.02
CA ILE A 224 10.20 3.91 11.10
C ILE A 224 10.92 3.34 12.33
N LEU A 225 10.81 2.03 12.59
CA LEU A 225 11.36 1.39 13.78
C LEU A 225 12.90 1.59 13.92
N PRO A 226 13.74 1.21 12.93
CA PRO A 226 15.17 1.48 13.01
C PRO A 226 15.49 2.97 12.90
N LEU A 227 14.66 3.77 12.19
CA LEU A 227 14.87 5.21 12.08
C LEU A 227 14.73 5.92 13.43
N ILE A 228 13.71 5.59 14.23
CA ILE A 228 13.54 6.13 15.59
C ILE A 228 14.78 5.79 16.42
N ARG A 229 15.28 4.55 16.35
CA ARG A 229 16.47 4.14 17.09
C ARG A 229 17.69 4.95 16.70
N ILE A 230 17.96 5.08 15.40
CA ILE A 230 19.08 5.88 14.90
C ILE A 230 18.98 7.32 15.42
N ILE A 231 17.80 7.93 15.36
CA ILE A 231 17.57 9.29 15.85
C ILE A 231 17.80 9.36 17.37
N SER A 232 17.13 8.49 18.14
CA SER A 232 17.17 8.51 19.61
C SER A 232 18.57 8.24 20.19
N LEU A 233 19.36 7.37 19.55
CA LEU A 233 20.70 6.99 20.00
C LEU A 233 21.79 7.95 19.52
N SER A 234 21.53 8.74 18.46
CA SER A 234 22.48 9.69 17.90
C SER A 234 22.29 11.12 18.40
N MET A 235 21.15 11.43 19.03
CA MET A 235 20.91 12.78 19.56
C MET A 235 21.81 13.05 20.79
N PRO A 236 22.56 14.17 20.81
CA PRO A 236 23.40 14.55 21.94
C PRO A 236 22.57 15.20 23.04
N ILE A 237 21.76 14.41 23.76
CA ILE A 237 20.77 14.92 24.74
C ILE A 237 21.32 15.09 26.17
N MET A 238 22.63 14.97 26.35
CA MET A 238 23.31 14.93 27.66
C MET A 238 23.05 16.15 28.57
N LYS A 239 22.58 17.28 28.03
CA LYS A 239 22.29 18.51 28.80
C LYS A 239 20.80 18.76 29.05
N ILE A 240 19.90 17.94 28.50
CA ILE A 240 18.46 18.14 28.63
C ILE A 240 17.90 17.14 29.64
N PRO A 241 17.03 17.56 30.58
CA PRO A 241 16.36 16.63 31.49
C PRO A 241 15.64 15.52 30.73
N GLN A 242 15.70 14.29 31.25
CA GLN A 242 15.19 13.08 30.60
C GLN A 242 13.70 13.16 30.23
N LEU A 243 12.90 13.89 31.01
CA LEU A 243 11.48 14.12 30.70
C LEU A 243 11.26 14.69 29.29
N TYR A 244 12.11 15.60 28.82
CA TYR A 244 11.91 16.24 27.51
C TYR A 244 12.32 15.33 26.34
N TRP A 245 13.08 14.27 26.59
CA TRP A 245 13.53 13.35 25.54
C TRP A 245 12.33 12.70 24.84
N PHE A 246 11.26 12.40 25.59
CA PHE A 246 10.03 11.80 25.07
C PHE A 246 9.37 12.65 23.99
N ILE A 247 9.22 13.96 24.20
CA ILE A 247 8.64 14.86 23.18
C ILE A 247 9.61 15.05 22.01
N ILE A 248 10.91 15.19 22.27
CA ILE A 248 11.92 15.36 21.21
C ILE A 248 11.91 14.16 20.26
N ILE A 249 11.77 12.94 20.78
CA ILE A 249 11.66 11.70 19.99
C ILE A 249 10.28 11.56 19.34
N ALA A 250 9.21 12.00 20.00
CA ALA A 250 7.86 11.91 19.48
C ALA A 250 7.60 12.80 18.26
N ILE A 251 8.23 13.97 18.16
CA ILE A 251 8.06 14.88 17.01
C ILE A 251 8.39 14.19 15.66
N PRO A 252 9.60 13.63 15.45
CA PRO A 252 9.93 12.94 14.20
C PRO A 252 9.06 11.69 14.00
N LEU A 253 8.68 11.00 15.08
CA LEU A 253 7.78 9.85 15.03
C LEU A 253 6.38 10.23 14.52
N LEU A 254 5.79 11.30 15.04
CA LEU A 254 4.50 11.81 14.60
C LEU A 254 4.56 12.33 13.16
N ALA A 255 5.64 13.01 12.78
CA ALA A 255 5.86 13.46 11.40
C ALA A 255 5.98 12.28 10.42
N ALA A 256 6.72 11.24 10.79
CA ALA A 256 6.86 10.02 10.00
C ALA A 256 5.53 9.26 9.89
N SER A 257 4.79 9.15 11.01
CA SER A 257 3.46 8.52 11.05
C SER A 257 2.49 9.27 10.14
N TYR A 258 2.43 10.61 10.22
CA TYR A 258 1.62 11.43 9.32
C TYR A 258 2.00 11.21 7.85
N THR A 259 3.29 11.20 7.54
CA THR A 259 3.78 10.97 6.16
C THR A 259 3.37 9.60 5.62
N LEU A 260 3.47 8.54 6.43
CA LEU A 260 2.99 7.22 6.06
C LEU A 260 1.48 7.20 5.82
N THR A 261 0.68 7.88 6.65
CA THR A 261 -0.77 7.94 6.39
C THR A 261 -1.08 8.57 5.04
N LYS A 262 -0.33 9.60 4.62
CA LYS A 262 -0.50 10.23 3.30
C LYS A 262 -0.05 9.32 2.16
N ILE A 263 1.13 8.72 2.27
CA ILE A 263 1.67 7.82 1.23
C ILE A 263 0.78 6.59 1.03
N GLN A 264 0.27 6.02 2.12
CA GLN A 264 -0.58 4.84 2.08
C GLN A 264 -2.07 5.17 1.84
N ASN A 265 -2.41 6.45 1.77
CA ASN A 265 -3.77 6.97 1.56
C ASN A 265 -4.75 6.52 2.65
N LEU A 266 -4.30 6.54 3.90
CA LEU A 266 -5.07 6.19 5.10
C LEU A 266 -5.76 7.46 5.64
N GLY A 267 -7.07 7.38 5.88
CA GLY A 267 -7.83 8.43 6.54
C GLY A 267 -7.71 8.39 8.06
N ARG A 268 -8.32 9.37 8.75
CA ARG A 268 -8.31 9.43 10.23
C ARG A 268 -8.93 8.18 10.87
N LYS A 269 -10.04 7.69 10.33
CA LYS A 269 -10.73 6.50 10.85
C LYS A 269 -9.90 5.23 10.65
N ASP A 270 -9.11 5.17 9.58
CA ASP A 270 -8.26 4.03 9.27
C ASP A 270 -7.18 3.80 10.33
N VAL A 271 -6.61 4.87 10.85
CA VAL A 271 -5.56 4.82 11.89
C VAL A 271 -6.13 4.85 13.32
N GLY A 272 -7.45 4.68 13.48
CA GLY A 272 -8.10 4.63 14.79
C GLY A 272 -8.36 5.97 15.47
N LEU A 273 -8.24 7.09 14.75
CA LEU A 273 -8.59 8.42 15.27
C LEU A 273 -10.10 8.63 15.17
N ASN A 274 -10.83 7.96 16.05
CA ASN A 274 -12.28 8.07 16.21
C ASN A 274 -12.70 7.75 17.65
N LEU A 275 -13.87 8.24 18.06
CA LEU A 275 -14.43 8.06 19.41
C LEU A 275 -15.45 6.89 19.46
N ASN A 276 -15.18 5.80 18.75
CA ASN A 276 -16.06 4.63 18.79
C ASN A 276 -16.07 3.99 20.18
N ARG A 277 -17.27 3.73 20.71
CA ARG A 277 -17.52 3.12 22.03
C ARG A 277 -16.86 3.91 23.18
N PRO A 278 -17.29 5.16 23.43
CA PRO A 278 -16.60 6.07 24.36
C PRO A 278 -16.50 5.53 25.79
N ILE A 279 -17.54 4.84 26.28
CA ILE A 279 -17.51 4.21 27.61
C ILE A 279 -16.43 3.13 27.67
N THR A 280 -16.32 2.28 26.64
CA THR A 280 -15.24 1.29 26.55
C THR A 280 -13.87 1.97 26.51
N GLN A 281 -13.70 3.04 25.72
CA GLN A 281 -12.43 3.77 25.68
C GLN A 281 -12.06 4.35 27.05
N PHE A 282 -13.03 4.89 27.79
CA PHE A 282 -12.83 5.41 29.13
C PHE A 282 -12.43 4.30 30.11
N LEU A 283 -13.12 3.17 30.12
CA LEU A 283 -12.76 2.03 30.98
C LEU A 283 -11.35 1.50 30.67
N ILE A 284 -10.97 1.46 29.39
CA ILE A 284 -9.62 1.07 28.99
C ILE A 284 -8.59 2.11 29.43
N ALA A 285 -8.88 3.40 29.31
CA ALA A 285 -7.99 4.46 29.78
C ALA A 285 -7.63 4.31 31.27
N LEU A 286 -8.58 3.89 32.10
CA LEU A 286 -8.35 3.65 33.54
C LEU A 286 -7.41 2.47 33.82
N THR A 287 -7.22 1.54 32.88
CA THR A 287 -6.28 0.41 33.06
C THR A 287 -4.83 0.86 33.14
N GLY A 288 -4.50 2.09 32.70
CA GLY A 288 -3.17 2.66 32.81
C GLY A 288 -2.68 2.79 34.26
N ILE A 289 -3.56 3.07 35.22
CA ILE A 289 -3.18 3.24 36.63
C ILE A 289 -2.60 1.94 37.22
N PRO A 290 -3.34 0.81 37.24
CA PRO A 290 -2.80 -0.43 37.78
C PRO A 290 -1.62 -0.95 36.95
N LEU A 291 -1.60 -0.76 35.63
CA LEU A 291 -0.48 -1.19 34.79
C LEU A 291 0.81 -0.44 35.14
N GLY A 292 0.75 0.89 35.30
CA GLY A 292 1.91 1.69 35.69
C GLY A 292 2.43 1.35 37.08
N TYR A 293 1.53 1.02 38.02
CA TYR A 293 1.93 0.52 39.34
C TYR A 293 2.63 -0.84 39.25
N ILE A 294 2.08 -1.81 38.50
CA ILE A 294 2.68 -3.13 38.32
C ILE A 294 4.06 -3.01 37.68
N GLU A 295 4.19 -2.18 36.64
CA GLU A 295 5.46 -1.93 35.95
C GLU A 295 6.49 -1.28 36.88
N PHE A 296 6.06 -0.37 37.77
CA PHE A 296 6.94 0.22 38.79
C PHE A 296 7.51 -0.85 39.74
N GLN A 297 6.67 -1.80 40.19
CA GLN A 297 7.12 -2.92 41.03
C GLN A 297 8.12 -3.83 40.32
N ILE A 298 8.23 -3.77 39.00
CA ILE A 298 9.23 -4.53 38.23
C ILE A 298 10.51 -3.72 38.06
N LEU A 299 10.40 -2.44 37.68
CA LEU A 299 11.52 -1.62 37.22
C LEU A 299 12.12 -0.69 38.28
N HIS A 300 11.33 -0.26 39.26
CA HIS A 300 11.71 0.73 40.29
C HIS A 300 12.49 1.94 39.74
N PRO A 301 11.96 2.66 38.74
CA PRO A 301 12.65 3.81 38.16
C PRO A 301 12.70 4.99 39.14
N LYS A 302 13.70 5.86 38.95
CA LYS A 302 13.76 7.17 39.62
C LYS A 302 12.72 8.12 39.00
N ALA A 303 12.22 9.06 39.81
CA ALA A 303 11.34 10.12 39.33
C ALA A 303 12.01 10.93 38.21
N LEU A 304 11.27 11.20 37.13
CA LEU A 304 11.75 12.05 36.03
C LEU A 304 11.58 13.55 36.28
N ILE A 305 10.85 13.91 37.33
CA ILE A 305 10.64 15.29 37.79
C ILE A 305 11.34 15.50 39.14
N PRO A 306 11.79 16.72 39.46
CA PRO A 306 12.53 16.98 40.70
C PRO A 306 11.63 17.01 41.95
N THR A 307 10.39 17.47 41.82
CA THR A 307 9.44 17.62 42.94
C THR A 307 8.01 17.38 42.50
N LEU A 308 7.20 16.83 43.42
CA LEU A 308 5.79 16.53 43.19
C LEU A 308 4.92 17.80 43.33
N THR A 309 5.04 18.71 42.37
CA THR A 309 4.21 19.94 42.29
C THR A 309 3.24 19.88 41.11
N LEU A 310 2.12 20.59 41.21
CA LEU A 310 1.08 20.60 40.18
C LEU A 310 1.61 20.96 38.77
N PRO A 311 2.50 21.94 38.58
CA PRO A 311 3.07 22.23 37.25
C PRO A 311 3.84 21.05 36.65
N TYR A 312 4.66 20.36 37.44
CA TYR A 312 5.40 19.19 36.98
C TYR A 312 4.49 17.99 36.71
N LEU A 313 3.42 17.81 37.49
CA LEU A 313 2.41 16.78 37.24
C LEU A 313 1.70 17.01 35.91
N ILE A 314 1.24 18.24 35.64
CA ILE A 314 0.57 18.58 34.38
C ILE A 314 1.54 18.40 33.20
N LEU A 315 2.76 18.94 33.32
CA LEU A 315 3.78 18.80 32.28
C LEU A 315 4.12 17.32 32.03
N GLY A 316 4.39 16.56 33.09
CA GLY A 316 4.70 15.14 33.02
C GLY A 316 3.57 14.33 32.37
N PHE A 317 2.31 14.62 32.73
CA PHE A 317 1.15 13.96 32.13
C PHE A 317 1.04 14.25 30.63
N ILE A 318 1.16 15.52 30.22
CA ILE A 318 1.09 15.89 28.80
C ILE A 318 2.24 15.24 28.01
N VAL A 319 3.45 15.29 28.56
CA VAL A 319 4.65 14.71 27.93
C VAL A 319 4.49 13.20 27.76
N MET A 320 4.02 12.47 28.77
CA MET A 320 3.81 11.03 28.66
C MET A 320 2.63 10.69 27.74
N LEU A 321 1.52 11.43 27.84
CA LEU A 321 0.35 11.20 27.00
C LEU A 321 0.65 11.40 25.51
N ILE A 322 1.43 12.43 25.15
CA ILE A 322 1.77 12.69 23.75
C ILE A 322 2.99 11.89 23.33
N GLY A 323 4.04 11.91 24.16
CA GLY A 323 5.38 11.41 23.84
C GLY A 323 5.47 9.90 23.71
N THR A 324 4.84 9.17 24.64
CA THR A 324 4.79 7.70 24.60
C THR A 324 3.41 7.22 24.22
N GLY A 325 2.36 7.70 24.90
CA GLY A 325 0.99 7.28 24.65
C GLY A 325 0.56 7.47 23.20
N PHE A 326 0.43 8.71 22.73
CA PHE A 326 -0.14 8.95 21.41
C PHE A 326 0.80 8.57 20.27
N ALA A 327 2.07 8.96 20.37
CA ALA A 327 3.05 8.77 19.30
C ALA A 327 3.36 7.30 19.01
N GLU A 328 3.42 6.45 20.04
CA GLU A 328 3.63 5.02 19.83
C GLU A 328 2.34 4.32 19.41
N GLU A 329 1.19 4.67 19.99
CA GLU A 329 -0.08 4.02 19.62
C GLU A 329 -0.51 4.32 18.18
N ILE A 330 -0.28 5.54 17.68
CA ILE A 330 -0.57 5.86 16.28
C ILE A 330 0.33 5.05 15.33
N LEU A 331 1.62 4.88 15.66
CA LEU A 331 2.54 4.10 14.85
C LEU A 331 2.19 2.60 14.92
N PHE A 332 2.16 2.04 16.12
CA PHE A 332 2.04 0.60 16.31
C PHE A 332 0.63 0.11 16.03
N ARG A 333 -0.41 0.72 16.60
CA ARG A 333 -1.80 0.24 16.43
C ARG A 333 -2.42 0.83 15.18
N GLY A 334 -2.27 2.14 15.00
CA GLY A 334 -2.86 2.86 13.87
C GLY A 334 -2.30 2.46 12.51
N ILE A 335 -0.99 2.19 12.41
CA ILE A 335 -0.31 1.96 11.12
C ILE A 335 0.24 0.53 11.00
N ILE A 336 1.16 0.12 11.88
CA ILE A 336 1.85 -1.18 11.77
C ILE A 336 0.86 -2.32 11.95
N GLN A 337 0.01 -2.30 12.99
CA GLN A 337 -0.97 -3.34 13.24
C GLN A 337 -2.00 -3.39 12.13
N LYS A 338 -2.54 -2.24 11.70
CA LYS A 338 -3.43 -2.19 10.53
C LYS A 338 -2.82 -2.87 9.30
N ASN A 339 -1.59 -2.50 8.93
CA ASN A 339 -0.91 -3.08 7.77
C ASN A 339 -0.58 -4.57 7.96
N SER A 340 -0.24 -4.97 9.19
CA SER A 340 0.00 -6.36 9.54
C SER A 340 -1.28 -7.19 9.45
N GLU A 341 -2.41 -6.67 9.91
CA GLU A 341 -3.72 -7.33 9.80
C GLU A 341 -4.18 -7.44 8.35
N GLU A 342 -3.97 -6.41 7.54
CA GLU A 342 -4.33 -6.43 6.11
C GLU A 342 -3.55 -7.50 5.32
N LEU A 343 -2.31 -7.78 5.72
CA LEU A 343 -1.43 -8.76 5.08
C LEU A 343 -1.54 -10.17 5.68
N LEU A 344 -1.49 -10.30 7.00
CA LEU A 344 -1.33 -11.56 7.75
C LEU A 344 -2.65 -12.08 8.34
N GLY A 345 -3.70 -11.27 8.31
CA GLY A 345 -4.96 -11.52 9.02
C GLY A 345 -4.96 -10.98 10.45
N ALA A 346 -6.15 -10.89 11.04
CA ALA A 346 -6.36 -10.20 12.33
C ALA A 346 -5.50 -10.76 13.47
N PHE A 347 -5.59 -12.06 13.72
CA PHE A 347 -4.89 -12.69 14.85
C PHE A 347 -3.37 -12.58 14.70
N ILE A 348 -2.82 -12.96 13.55
CA ILE A 348 -1.36 -12.97 13.36
C ILE A 348 -0.80 -11.56 13.25
N GLY A 349 -1.54 -10.63 12.62
CA GLY A 349 -1.14 -9.22 12.56
C GLY A 349 -1.02 -8.56 13.93
N LEU A 350 -1.91 -8.92 14.87
CA LEU A 350 -1.82 -8.49 16.27
C LEU A 350 -0.55 -9.03 16.92
N ILE A 351 -0.34 -10.36 16.88
CA ILE A 351 0.82 -10.99 17.53
C ILE A 351 2.13 -10.46 16.94
N TYR A 352 2.20 -10.32 15.61
CA TYR A 352 3.35 -9.77 14.91
C TYR A 352 3.69 -8.35 15.41
N THR A 353 2.68 -7.49 15.54
CA THR A 353 2.89 -6.11 16.00
C THR A 353 3.25 -6.03 17.48
N ALA A 354 2.64 -6.88 18.31
CA ALA A 354 2.95 -6.96 19.74
C ALA A 354 4.40 -7.42 19.98
N LEU A 355 4.89 -8.40 19.19
CA LEU A 355 6.29 -8.82 19.23
C LEU A 355 7.24 -7.70 18.83
N LEU A 356 6.94 -6.98 17.74
CA LEU A 356 7.73 -5.80 17.37
C LEU A 356 7.75 -4.76 18.48
N PHE A 357 6.60 -4.45 19.10
CA PHE A 357 6.54 -3.49 20.21
C PHE A 357 7.41 -3.92 21.40
N ALA A 358 7.29 -5.18 21.82
CA ALA A 358 8.07 -5.73 22.94
C ALA A 358 9.59 -5.72 22.66
N ILE A 359 10.04 -6.03 21.43
CA ILE A 359 11.46 -6.01 21.07
C ILE A 359 12.10 -4.64 21.37
N PHE A 360 11.39 -3.54 21.11
CA PHE A 360 11.90 -2.19 21.38
C PHE A 360 11.83 -1.80 22.87
N HIS A 361 11.43 -2.71 23.76
CA HIS A 361 11.48 -2.52 25.22
C HIS A 361 12.64 -3.30 25.88
N ILE A 362 13.44 -4.06 25.12
CA ILE A 362 14.61 -4.79 25.62
C ILE A 362 15.61 -3.89 26.36
N GLY A 363 15.68 -2.61 25.99
CA GLY A 363 16.56 -1.62 26.62
C GLY A 363 16.36 -1.44 28.14
N TRP A 364 15.22 -1.83 28.70
CA TRP A 364 14.95 -1.82 30.14
C TRP A 364 15.64 -2.95 30.91
N LYS A 365 16.31 -3.89 30.21
CA LYS A 365 17.13 -4.97 30.79
C LYS A 365 16.38 -5.85 31.81
N SER A 366 15.07 -5.98 31.67
CA SER A 366 14.23 -6.80 32.54
C SER A 366 13.36 -7.75 31.73
N ILE A 367 13.58 -9.06 31.90
CA ILE A 367 12.77 -10.09 31.22
C ILE A 367 11.33 -10.06 31.73
N ARG A 368 11.13 -9.77 33.02
CA ARG A 368 9.79 -9.64 33.63
C ARG A 368 9.01 -8.49 33.00
N ASP A 369 9.69 -7.37 32.77
CA ASP A 369 9.12 -6.21 32.09
C ASP A 369 8.77 -6.53 30.64
N LEU A 370 9.67 -7.21 29.92
CA LEU A 370 9.43 -7.63 28.54
C LEU A 370 8.17 -8.51 28.40
N ILE A 371 7.93 -9.42 29.35
CA ILE A 371 6.72 -10.25 29.41
C ILE A 371 5.47 -9.39 29.66
N LEU A 372 5.56 -8.44 30.59
CA LEU A 372 4.47 -7.50 30.89
C LEU A 372 4.12 -6.67 29.65
N VAL A 373 5.12 -6.03 29.03
CA VAL A 373 4.97 -5.21 27.83
C VAL A 373 4.37 -6.01 26.68
N LEU A 374 4.82 -7.24 26.44
CA LEU A 374 4.22 -8.10 25.41
C LEU A 374 2.74 -8.40 25.70
N SER A 375 2.41 -8.69 26.95
CA SER A 375 1.03 -8.96 27.39
C SER A 375 0.13 -7.73 27.22
N VAL A 376 0.61 -6.56 27.65
CA VAL A 376 -0.07 -5.27 27.46
C VAL A 376 -0.21 -4.96 25.96
N ALA A 377 0.81 -5.25 25.16
CA ALA A 377 0.77 -4.99 23.74
C ALA A 377 -0.30 -5.83 23.01
N ILE A 378 -0.43 -7.11 23.39
CA ILE A 378 -1.50 -7.99 22.93
C ILE A 378 -2.87 -7.47 23.38
N PHE A 379 -3.00 -7.08 24.64
CA PHE A 379 -4.24 -6.53 25.20
C PHE A 379 -4.70 -5.27 24.45
N TYR A 380 -3.83 -4.27 24.33
CA TYR A 380 -4.10 -3.04 23.59
C TYR A 380 -4.39 -3.30 22.11
N GLY A 381 -3.65 -4.20 21.48
CA GLY A 381 -3.90 -4.61 20.09
C GLY A 381 -5.28 -5.25 19.90
N TYR A 382 -5.72 -6.08 20.85
CA TYR A 382 -7.06 -6.68 20.83
C TYR A 382 -8.16 -5.64 21.03
N ILE A 383 -7.98 -4.68 21.95
CA ILE A 383 -8.92 -3.56 22.14
C ILE A 383 -9.04 -2.72 20.87
N TYR A 384 -7.91 -2.42 20.21
CA TYR A 384 -7.92 -1.74 18.92
C TYR A 384 -8.70 -2.53 17.86
N GLN A 385 -8.56 -3.87 17.78
CA GLN A 385 -9.35 -4.67 16.84
C GLN A 385 -10.86 -4.60 17.11
N ARG A 386 -11.26 -4.60 18.39
CA ARG A 386 -12.66 -4.59 18.80
C ARG A 386 -13.32 -3.24 18.65
N THR A 387 -12.59 -2.16 18.88
CA THR A 387 -13.14 -0.80 18.91
C THR A 387 -12.81 0.01 17.67
N ARG A 388 -11.74 -0.37 16.96
CA ARG A 388 -11.12 0.38 15.86
C ARG A 388 -10.79 1.82 16.25
N SER A 389 -10.48 2.05 17.54
CA SER A 389 -10.07 3.33 18.10
C SER A 389 -8.81 3.15 18.94
N ILE A 390 -7.90 4.12 18.86
CA ILE A 390 -6.68 4.14 19.69
C ILE A 390 -6.82 5.07 20.89
N ILE A 391 -7.95 5.76 21.08
CA ILE A 391 -8.08 6.84 22.07
C ILE A 391 -7.91 6.31 23.50
N GLY A 392 -8.71 5.33 23.90
CA GLY A 392 -8.62 4.75 25.24
C GLY A 392 -7.28 4.09 25.51
N VAL A 393 -6.72 3.42 24.50
CA VAL A 393 -5.38 2.81 24.58
C VAL A 393 -4.29 3.88 24.75
N THR A 394 -4.37 4.98 24.01
CA THR A 394 -3.45 6.14 24.12
C THR A 394 -3.45 6.69 25.54
N PHE A 395 -4.63 6.91 26.11
CA PHE A 395 -4.75 7.39 27.48
C PHE A 395 -4.24 6.36 28.49
N SER A 396 -4.57 5.09 28.31
CA SER A 396 -4.09 4.01 29.18
C SER A 396 -2.57 3.92 29.19
N HIS A 397 -1.95 3.93 28.01
CA HIS A 397 -0.50 3.86 27.85
C HIS A 397 0.20 5.12 28.41
N GLY A 398 -0.31 6.31 28.07
CA GLY A 398 0.21 7.57 28.63
C GLY A 398 0.07 7.63 30.15
N LEU A 399 -1.05 7.18 30.70
CA LEU A 399 -1.32 7.14 32.13
C LEU A 399 -0.44 6.10 32.85
N SER A 400 -0.17 4.94 32.23
CA SER A 400 0.78 3.94 32.75
C SER A 400 2.16 4.55 32.93
N ASN A 401 2.70 5.18 31.89
CA ASN A 401 4.01 5.84 31.95
C ASN A 401 4.04 7.02 32.92
N PHE A 402 2.95 7.78 33.02
CA PHE A 402 2.83 8.87 34.00
C PHE A 402 2.89 8.33 35.43
N ILE A 403 2.13 7.28 35.74
CA ILE A 403 2.12 6.66 37.07
C ILE A 403 3.50 6.05 37.39
N LEU A 404 4.10 5.34 36.44
CA LEU A 404 5.41 4.71 36.55
C LEU A 404 6.56 5.70 36.82
N PHE A 405 6.65 6.78 36.04
CA PHE A 405 7.84 7.64 36.04
C PHE A 405 7.68 8.98 36.79
N ILE A 406 6.44 9.41 37.03
CA ILE A 406 6.17 10.76 37.55
C ILE A 406 5.56 10.71 38.96
N VAL A 407 4.65 9.77 39.22
CA VAL A 407 3.86 9.77 40.47
C VAL A 407 4.43 8.82 41.51
N ILE A 408 4.43 7.51 41.22
CA ILE A 408 4.78 6.48 42.21
C ILE A 408 6.20 6.60 42.78
N PRO A 409 7.24 6.98 42.02
CA PRO A 409 8.60 7.09 42.55
C PRO A 409 8.78 8.09 43.71
N PHE A 410 7.77 8.89 44.08
CA PHE A 410 7.81 9.77 45.26
C PHE A 410 7.24 9.13 46.54
N PHE A 411 6.61 7.97 46.42
CA PHE A 411 5.95 7.27 47.54
C PHE A 411 6.73 6.03 48.01
N PHE A 412 7.85 5.73 47.35
CA PHE A 412 8.78 4.62 47.62
C PHE A 412 10.20 5.14 47.44
#